data_AF-A0A4Q5YRP6-F1
#
_entry.id   AF-A0A4Q5YRP6-F1
#
_cell.length_a   1.000
_cell.length_b   1.000
_cell.length_c   1.000
_cell.angle_alpha   90.00
_cell.angle_beta   90.00
_cell.angle_gamma   90.00
#
_symmetry.space_group_name_H-M   'P 1'
#
loop_
_entity.id
_entity.type
_entity.pdbx_description
1 polymer ?
#
loop_
_entity_poly.entity_id
_entity_poly.type
_entity_poly.pdbx_seq_one_letter_code
_entity_poly.pdbx_strand_id
1 'polypeptide(L)'
;MKKLFVFIAVLCSFTAGAQFKSANLTAAGLTCAMCTRSINVALEKLPFVQSVTPNIKTSAFEISFKAGKAVDFDALKNAVEGAGFSVSKLVVNADFKNTEVKNDAHVQVGDKTFHFLKVPAGKLNGEKAITIVDKNFLTSKEQKKYAAATTMACVQTGKAASCCTSAGGEAGERIYHVTI
;
A
#
# COMPACT_ATOMS: atom_id res chain seq x y z
N MET A 1 -37.02 -39.91 -6.63
CA MET A 1 -37.73 -38.72 -7.17
C MET A 1 -36.85 -37.50 -6.97
N LYS A 2 -36.44 -36.89 -8.08
CA LYS A 2 -35.59 -35.70 -8.20
C LYS A 2 -36.14 -34.53 -7.37
N LYS A 3 -35.29 -33.92 -6.53
CA LYS A 3 -35.32 -32.47 -6.31
C LYS A 3 -33.91 -31.93 -6.38
N LEU A 4 -33.54 -31.65 -7.63
CA LEU A 4 -32.43 -30.83 -8.06
C LEU A 4 -32.67 -29.41 -7.52
N PHE A 5 -31.99 -29.03 -6.44
CA PHE A 5 -31.88 -27.63 -6.05
C PHE A 5 -30.58 -27.08 -6.64
N VAL A 6 -30.73 -26.45 -7.80
CA VAL A 6 -29.72 -25.58 -8.41
C VAL A 6 -29.52 -24.40 -7.48
N PHE A 7 -28.46 -24.41 -6.68
CA PHE A 7 -27.98 -23.19 -6.04
C PHE A 7 -27.17 -22.41 -7.06
N ILE A 8 -27.80 -21.32 -7.47
CA ILE A 8 -27.37 -20.29 -8.41
C ILE A 8 -25.89 -19.94 -8.20
N ALA A 9 -25.11 -20.16 -9.25
CA ALA A 9 -23.77 -19.61 -9.42
C ALA A 9 -23.88 -18.08 -9.46
N VAL A 10 -23.63 -17.42 -8.33
CA VAL A 10 -23.35 -15.99 -8.30
C VAL A 10 -21.90 -15.80 -8.75
N LEU A 11 -21.72 -15.78 -10.07
CA LEU A 11 -20.53 -15.24 -10.72
C LEU A 11 -20.56 -13.71 -10.56
N CYS A 12 -20.19 -13.22 -9.38
CA CYS A 12 -19.73 -11.84 -9.23
C CYS A 12 -18.35 -11.74 -9.89
N SER A 13 -18.34 -11.57 -11.19
CA SER A 13 -17.16 -11.07 -11.92
C SER A 13 -16.91 -9.63 -11.48
N PHE A 14 -16.28 -9.44 -10.32
CA PHE A 14 -15.58 -8.20 -10.02
C PHE A 14 -14.37 -8.14 -10.94
N THR A 15 -14.52 -7.58 -12.14
CA THR A 15 -13.38 -7.07 -12.89
C THR A 15 -12.91 -5.79 -12.20
N ALA A 16 -12.30 -5.95 -11.02
CA ALA A 16 -11.51 -4.92 -10.40
C ALA A 16 -10.27 -4.74 -11.28
N GLY A 17 -10.28 -3.70 -12.12
CA GLY A 17 -9.06 -3.23 -12.75
C GLY A 17 -8.00 -3.01 -11.67
N ALA A 18 -6.74 -3.32 -11.97
CA ALA A 18 -5.66 -3.20 -10.99
C ALA A 18 -5.48 -1.73 -10.59
N GLN A 19 -6.02 -1.38 -9.42
CA GLN A 19 -5.94 -0.03 -8.83
C GLN A 19 -4.49 0.39 -8.56
N PHE A 20 -3.63 -0.59 -8.25
CA PHE A 20 -2.20 -0.43 -7.98
C PHE A 20 -1.41 -1.17 -9.06
N LYS A 21 -0.54 -0.47 -9.78
CA LYS A 21 0.20 -1.04 -10.92
C LYS A 21 1.62 -1.46 -10.55
N SER A 22 2.30 -0.61 -9.79
CA SER A 22 3.68 -0.82 -9.40
C SER A 22 3.99 -0.13 -8.08
N ALA A 23 5.14 -0.47 -7.51
CA ALA A 23 5.70 0.22 -6.38
C ALA A 23 7.22 0.32 -6.50
N ASN A 24 7.80 1.35 -5.88
CA ASN A 24 9.22 1.46 -5.65
C ASN A 24 9.47 1.37 -4.14
N LEU A 25 10.12 0.29 -3.71
CA LEU A 25 10.47 0.03 -2.32
C LEU A 25 11.95 0.30 -2.12
N THR A 26 12.29 1.17 -1.17
CA THR A 26 13.68 1.37 -0.72
C THR A 26 13.88 0.69 0.62
N ALA A 27 14.93 -0.11 0.74
CA ALA A 27 15.30 -0.75 2.01
C ALA A 27 16.45 0.00 2.69
N ALA A 28 16.49 -0.07 4.02
CA ALA A 28 17.55 0.48 4.86
C ALA A 28 18.62 -0.59 5.16
N GLY A 29 19.86 -0.16 5.38
CA GLY A 29 20.95 -1.01 5.87
C GLY A 29 21.66 -1.86 4.80
N LEU A 30 21.50 -1.54 3.52
CA LEU A 30 22.06 -2.31 2.41
C LEU A 30 23.49 -1.85 2.02
N THR A 31 24.43 -2.79 1.96
CA THR A 31 25.80 -2.57 1.44
C THR A 31 26.34 -3.70 0.57
N CYS A 32 25.60 -4.79 0.32
CA CYS A 32 26.09 -5.99 -0.35
C CYS A 32 25.09 -6.59 -1.34
N ALA A 33 25.59 -7.10 -2.48
CA ALA A 33 24.79 -7.75 -3.53
C ALA A 33 23.99 -8.97 -3.04
N MET A 34 24.52 -9.71 -2.05
CA MET A 34 23.80 -10.84 -1.45
C MET A 34 22.58 -10.39 -0.65
N CYS A 35 22.68 -9.26 0.06
CA CYS A 35 21.55 -8.67 0.79
C CYS A 35 20.43 -8.28 -0.17
N THR A 36 20.77 -7.62 -1.28
CA THR A 36 19.79 -7.27 -2.33
C THR A 36 19.11 -8.51 -2.89
N ARG A 37 19.85 -9.58 -3.15
CA ARG A 37 19.29 -10.83 -3.67
C ARG A 37 18.29 -11.46 -2.69
N SER A 38 18.58 -11.46 -1.39
CA SER A 38 17.68 -12.01 -0.36
C SER A 38 16.32 -11.32 -0.39
N ILE A 39 16.33 -9.98 -0.39
CA ILE A 39 15.10 -9.18 -0.46
C ILE A 39 14.36 -9.44 -1.78
N ASN A 40 15.07 -9.46 -2.91
CA ASN A 40 14.46 -9.68 -4.22
C ASN A 40 13.68 -11.01 -4.26
N VAL A 41 14.31 -12.09 -3.81
CA VAL A 41 13.69 -13.42 -3.74
C VAL A 41 12.49 -13.45 -2.77
N ALA A 42 12.55 -12.72 -1.66
CA ALA A 42 11.43 -12.62 -0.73
C ALA A 42 10.22 -11.90 -1.34
N LEU A 43 10.46 -10.79 -2.06
CA LEU A 43 9.42 -10.01 -2.73
C LEU A 43 8.78 -10.78 -3.91
N GLU A 44 9.59 -11.47 -4.73
CA GLU A 44 9.10 -12.26 -5.87
C GLU A 44 8.17 -13.41 -5.47
N LYS A 45 8.29 -13.92 -4.23
CA LYS A 45 7.42 -14.99 -3.70
C LYS A 45 6.00 -14.53 -3.38
N LEU A 46 5.75 -13.22 -3.30
CA LEU A 46 4.44 -12.70 -2.93
C LEU A 46 3.43 -12.96 -4.06
N PRO A 47 2.20 -13.43 -3.74
CA PRO A 47 1.27 -13.93 -4.74
C PRO A 47 0.79 -12.84 -5.72
N PHE A 48 0.76 -11.59 -5.29
CA PHE A 48 0.35 -10.42 -6.08
C PHE A 48 1.51 -9.73 -6.83
N VAL A 49 2.76 -10.15 -6.62
CA VAL A 49 3.94 -9.61 -7.32
C VAL A 49 4.12 -10.32 -8.65
N GLN A 50 4.31 -9.54 -9.72
CA GLN A 50 4.55 -10.01 -11.09
C GLN A 50 6.05 -10.09 -11.39
N SER A 51 6.80 -9.06 -11.02
CA SER A 51 8.25 -8.98 -11.19
C SER A 51 8.85 -7.99 -10.20
N VAL A 52 10.14 -8.16 -9.92
CA VAL A 52 10.92 -7.23 -9.10
C VAL A 52 12.25 -6.96 -9.82
N THR A 53 12.59 -5.68 -9.99
CA THR A 53 13.85 -5.23 -10.57
C THR A 53 14.65 -4.49 -9.50
N PRO A 54 15.74 -5.07 -8.98
CA PRO A 54 16.56 -4.42 -7.97
C PRO A 54 17.52 -3.38 -8.57
N ASN A 55 17.68 -2.26 -7.88
CA ASN A 55 18.73 -1.27 -8.11
C ASN A 55 19.66 -1.21 -6.90
N ILE A 56 20.80 -1.88 -7.02
CA ILE A 56 21.80 -2.00 -5.94
C ILE A 56 22.35 -0.62 -5.54
N LYS A 57 22.53 0.30 -6.49
CA LYS A 57 23.12 1.63 -6.24
C LYS A 57 22.24 2.47 -5.31
N THR A 58 20.93 2.36 -5.47
CA THR A 58 19.94 3.14 -4.70
C THR A 58 19.26 2.34 -3.60
N SER A 59 19.61 1.06 -3.45
CA SER A 59 18.95 0.16 -2.48
C SER A 59 17.43 0.07 -2.70
N ALA A 60 17.02 0.20 -3.96
CA ALA A 60 15.62 0.27 -4.37
C ALA A 60 15.18 -0.98 -5.14
N PHE A 61 13.90 -1.28 -5.10
CA PHE A 61 13.26 -2.42 -5.76
C PHE A 61 12.03 -1.90 -6.49
N GLU A 62 12.08 -1.96 -7.82
CA GLU A 62 10.92 -1.67 -8.67
C GLU A 62 10.07 -2.92 -8.79
N ILE A 63 8.85 -2.86 -8.26
CA ILE A 63 7.93 -3.98 -8.15
C ILE A 63 6.77 -3.73 -9.09
N SER A 64 6.47 -4.69 -9.97
CA SER A 64 5.24 -4.68 -10.76
C SER A 64 4.22 -5.63 -10.16
N PHE A 65 2.95 -5.22 -10.10
CA PHE A 65 1.88 -6.04 -9.53
C PHE A 65 1.11 -6.79 -10.62
N LYS A 66 0.56 -7.95 -10.25
CA LYS A 66 -0.31 -8.74 -11.12
C LYS A 66 -1.66 -8.06 -11.25
N ALA A 67 -2.16 -7.99 -12.48
CA ALA A 67 -3.50 -7.46 -12.73
C ALA A 67 -4.59 -8.30 -12.02
N GLY A 68 -5.57 -7.65 -11.41
CA GLY A 68 -6.70 -8.31 -10.74
C GLY A 68 -6.35 -9.03 -9.43
N LYS A 69 -5.15 -8.86 -8.89
CA LYS A 69 -4.78 -9.33 -7.55
C LYS A 69 -4.81 -8.18 -6.56
N ALA A 70 -5.38 -8.43 -5.38
CA ALA A 70 -5.30 -7.48 -4.27
C ALA A 70 -3.84 -7.34 -3.82
N VAL A 71 -3.37 -6.10 -3.72
CA VAL A 71 -2.01 -5.79 -3.26
C VAL A 71 -2.04 -5.60 -1.76
N ASP A 72 -1.07 -6.18 -1.05
CA ASP A 72 -0.89 -6.00 0.38
C ASP A 72 0.47 -5.33 0.64
N PHE A 73 0.43 -4.07 1.07
CA PHE A 73 1.67 -3.31 1.34
C PHE A 73 2.37 -3.78 2.61
N ASP A 74 1.63 -4.30 3.60
CA ASP A 74 2.23 -4.85 4.81
C ASP A 74 2.92 -6.18 4.49
N ALA A 75 2.40 -6.97 3.55
CA ALA A 75 3.09 -8.18 3.06
C ALA A 75 4.43 -7.86 2.36
N LEU A 76 4.51 -6.76 1.60
CA LEU A 76 5.80 -6.27 1.04
C LEU A 76 6.79 -5.97 2.16
N LYS A 77 6.37 -5.18 3.15
CA LYS A 77 7.19 -4.85 4.32
C LYS A 77 7.63 -6.10 5.09
N ASN A 78 6.69 -6.99 5.38
CA ASN A 78 6.95 -8.22 6.12
C ASN A 78 7.91 -9.15 5.37
N ALA A 79 7.86 -9.19 4.03
CA ALA A 79 8.82 -9.95 3.23
C ALA A 79 10.25 -9.37 3.35
N VAL A 80 10.39 -8.05 3.35
CA VAL A 80 11.69 -7.36 3.57
C VAL A 80 12.20 -7.58 4.99
N GLU A 81 11.33 -7.45 6.00
CA GLU A 81 11.65 -7.70 7.41
C GLU A 81 12.02 -9.16 7.66
N GLY A 82 11.29 -10.11 7.06
CA GLY A 82 11.59 -11.53 7.12
C GLY A 82 12.91 -11.91 6.43
N ALA A 83 13.38 -11.09 5.48
CA ALA A 83 14.71 -11.21 4.89
C ALA A 83 15.83 -10.59 5.77
N GLY A 84 15.47 -9.96 6.91
CA GLY A 84 16.41 -9.36 7.87
C GLY A 84 16.68 -7.86 7.67
N PHE A 85 15.83 -7.16 6.90
CA PHE A 85 16.04 -5.75 6.54
C PHE A 85 14.84 -4.88 6.96
N SER A 86 14.91 -3.57 6.71
CA SER A 86 13.80 -2.66 7.00
C SER A 86 13.45 -1.83 5.79
N VAL A 87 12.19 -1.39 5.68
CA VAL A 87 11.75 -0.48 4.62
C VAL A 87 11.97 0.97 5.06
N SER A 88 12.67 1.75 4.24
CA SER A 88 12.88 3.18 4.48
C SER A 88 11.94 4.07 3.66
N LYS A 89 11.40 3.55 2.55
CA LYS A 89 10.42 4.24 1.73
C LYS A 89 9.63 3.26 0.88
N LEU A 90 8.33 3.46 0.75
CA LEU A 90 7.49 2.76 -0.22
C LEU A 90 6.65 3.77 -1.00
N VAL A 91 6.90 3.85 -2.31
CA VAL A 91 6.11 4.65 -3.26
C VAL A 91 5.26 3.70 -4.08
N VAL A 92 3.96 3.95 -4.22
CA VAL A 92 3.02 3.11 -4.95
C VAL A 92 2.41 3.93 -6.08
N ASN A 93 2.41 3.37 -7.29
CA ASN A 93 1.73 3.95 -8.44
C ASN A 93 0.30 3.42 -8.47
N ALA A 94 -0.67 4.31 -8.24
CA ALA A 94 -2.09 4.00 -8.24
C ALA A 94 -2.83 4.81 -9.32
N ASP A 95 -3.89 4.23 -9.90
CA ASP A 95 -4.69 4.86 -10.95
C ASP A 95 -5.94 5.54 -10.38
N PHE A 96 -5.95 6.87 -10.31
CA PHE A 96 -7.05 7.62 -9.71
C PHE A 96 -8.12 8.00 -10.74
N LYS A 97 -9.39 7.90 -10.38
CA LYS A 97 -10.53 8.25 -11.24
C LYS A 97 -11.19 9.52 -10.75
N ASN A 98 -10.58 10.65 -11.06
CA ASN A 98 -11.03 11.99 -10.65
C ASN A 98 -11.32 12.07 -9.13
N THR A 99 -10.42 11.51 -8.33
CA THR A 99 -10.57 11.34 -6.88
C THR A 99 -10.22 12.65 -6.17
N GLU A 100 -11.15 13.20 -5.40
CA GLU A 100 -10.89 14.37 -4.58
C GLU A 100 -10.02 13.99 -3.37
N VAL A 101 -8.92 14.73 -3.18
CA VAL A 101 -8.00 14.58 -2.05
C VAL A 101 -7.77 15.93 -1.41
N LYS A 102 -7.59 15.92 -0.09
CA LYS A 102 -7.19 17.11 0.68
C LYS A 102 -6.38 16.69 1.90
N ASN A 103 -5.68 17.65 2.48
CA ASN A 103 -4.93 17.41 3.71
C ASN A 103 -5.84 16.87 4.83
N ASP A 104 -5.33 15.88 5.54
CA ASP A 104 -5.94 15.28 6.71
C ASP A 104 -7.32 14.65 6.46
N ALA A 105 -7.50 14.05 5.27
CA ALA A 105 -8.75 13.41 4.87
C ALA A 105 -8.57 11.92 4.55
N HIS A 106 -9.60 11.16 4.85
CA HIS A 106 -9.72 9.76 4.46
C HIS A 106 -10.37 9.65 3.09
N VAL A 107 -9.78 8.84 2.21
CA VAL A 107 -10.23 8.63 0.83
C VAL A 107 -10.11 7.15 0.50
N GLN A 108 -11.19 6.55 0.02
CA GLN A 108 -11.18 5.18 -0.44
C GLN A 108 -10.63 5.11 -1.87
N VAL A 109 -9.65 4.22 -2.09
CA VAL A 109 -9.00 4.00 -3.38
C VAL A 109 -8.93 2.49 -3.60
N GLY A 110 -9.82 1.98 -4.45
CA GLY A 110 -10.04 0.54 -4.61
C GLY A 110 -10.68 -0.08 -3.36
N ASP A 111 -10.05 -1.13 -2.86
CA ASP A 111 -10.43 -1.89 -1.66
C ASP A 111 -9.81 -1.33 -0.37
N LYS A 112 -9.14 -0.17 -0.41
CA LYS A 112 -8.36 0.36 0.71
C LYS A 112 -8.76 1.79 1.04
N THR A 113 -8.76 2.09 2.33
CA THR A 113 -8.93 3.47 2.81
C THR A 113 -7.57 4.08 3.13
N PHE A 114 -7.33 5.25 2.57
CA PHE A 114 -6.10 6.01 2.75
C PHE A 114 -6.37 7.27 3.54
N HIS A 115 -5.47 7.63 4.46
CA HIS A 115 -5.46 8.92 5.12
C HIS A 115 -4.38 9.80 4.49
N PHE A 116 -4.79 10.81 3.75
CA PHE A 116 -3.87 11.72 3.07
C PHE A 116 -3.33 12.78 4.03
N LEU A 117 -2.01 12.85 4.18
CA LEU A 117 -1.30 13.75 5.09
C LEU A 117 -0.35 14.66 4.31
N LYS A 118 -0.32 15.94 4.66
CA LYS A 118 0.57 16.96 4.07
C LYS A 118 0.43 17.09 2.56
N VAL A 119 -0.79 16.96 2.04
CA VAL A 119 -1.10 17.09 0.61
C VAL A 119 -1.91 18.36 0.32
N PRO A 120 -1.71 19.03 -0.84
CA PRO A 120 -2.60 20.09 -1.28
C PRO A 120 -4.00 19.55 -1.60
N ALA A 121 -5.03 20.38 -1.42
CA ALA A 121 -6.37 20.05 -1.88
C ALA A 121 -6.42 20.03 -3.42
N GLY A 122 -7.08 19.04 -4.00
CA GLY A 122 -7.20 18.91 -5.44
C GLY A 122 -7.83 17.59 -5.87
N LYS A 123 -7.75 17.31 -7.18
CA LYS A 123 -8.24 16.05 -7.76
C LYS A 123 -7.08 15.26 -8.35
N LEU A 124 -7.02 13.97 -8.04
CA LEU A 124 -6.09 13.05 -8.66
C LEU A 124 -6.79 12.34 -9.81
N ASN A 125 -6.11 12.29 -10.95
CA ASN A 125 -6.60 11.60 -12.14
C ASN A 125 -5.47 10.89 -12.87
N GLY A 126 -5.75 9.69 -13.35
CA GLY A 126 -4.79 8.78 -13.95
C GLY A 126 -3.77 8.26 -12.94
N GLU A 127 -2.65 7.76 -13.46
CA GLU A 127 -1.59 7.20 -12.64
C GLU A 127 -0.86 8.27 -11.82
N LYS A 128 -0.87 8.13 -10.50
CA LYS A 128 -0.15 8.99 -9.55
C LYS A 128 0.63 8.15 -8.56
N ALA A 129 1.79 8.66 -8.19
CA ALA A 129 2.60 8.11 -7.12
C ALA A 129 2.08 8.61 -5.77
N ILE A 130 1.88 7.69 -4.83
CA ILE A 130 1.61 7.98 -3.43
C ILE A 130 2.69 7.31 -2.58
N THR A 131 3.18 7.99 -1.55
CA THR A 131 4.17 7.43 -0.63
C THR A 131 3.48 6.97 0.65
N ILE A 132 3.68 5.72 1.05
CA ILE A 132 3.19 5.20 2.34
C ILE A 132 4.05 5.81 3.47
N VAL A 133 3.39 6.46 4.43
CA VAL A 133 4.04 7.17 5.54
C VAL A 133 3.78 6.55 6.92
N ASP A 134 3.35 5.30 6.93
CA ASP A 134 3.12 4.52 8.14
C ASP A 134 4.43 4.17 8.86
N LYS A 135 4.30 3.83 10.14
CA LYS A 135 5.40 3.26 10.92
C LYS A 135 5.99 2.04 10.20
N ASN A 136 7.32 1.91 10.23
CA ASN A 136 8.10 0.85 9.59
C ASN A 136 8.11 0.86 8.05
N PHE A 137 7.51 1.87 7.41
CA PHE A 137 7.74 2.18 5.99
C PHE A 137 8.68 3.38 5.79
N LEU A 138 9.11 4.00 6.90
CA LEU A 138 9.88 5.23 6.94
C LEU A 138 11.01 5.16 7.96
N THR A 139 11.98 6.06 7.80
CA THR A 139 12.93 6.37 8.88
C THR A 139 12.21 6.95 10.10
N SER A 140 12.78 6.78 11.30
CA SER A 140 12.20 7.31 12.54
C SER A 140 11.99 8.82 12.53
N LYS A 141 12.83 9.57 11.79
CA LYS A 141 12.70 11.02 11.63
C LYS A 141 11.49 11.39 10.78
N GLU A 142 11.32 10.73 9.63
CA GLU A 142 10.18 10.96 8.75
C GLU A 142 8.87 10.49 9.37
N GLN A 143 8.89 9.35 10.07
CA GLN A 143 7.71 8.87 10.79
C GLN A 143 7.19 9.92 11.78
N LYS A 144 8.07 10.52 12.61
CA LYS A 144 7.69 11.58 13.55
C LYS A 144 7.08 12.80 12.83
N LYS A 145 7.62 13.16 11.66
CA LYS A 145 7.13 14.28 10.85
C LYS A 145 5.68 14.06 10.38
N TYR A 146 5.30 12.85 9.97
CA TYR A 146 3.95 12.56 9.47
C TYR A 146 2.98 12.20 10.60
N ALA A 147 3.43 11.51 11.65
CA ALA A 147 2.61 11.26 12.83
C ALA A 147 2.16 12.56 13.52
N ALA A 148 2.98 13.63 13.47
CA ALA A 148 2.62 14.94 13.99
C ALA A 148 1.76 15.79 13.02
N ALA A 149 1.43 15.28 11.83
CA ALA A 149 0.65 16.02 10.83
C ALA A 149 -0.87 15.97 11.07
N THR A 150 -1.32 15.15 12.01
CA THR A 150 -2.73 14.94 12.35
C THR A 150 -2.86 14.60 13.83
N THR A 151 -4.04 14.86 14.40
CA THR A 151 -4.41 14.42 15.76
C THR A 151 -5.26 13.14 15.74
N MET A 152 -5.57 12.60 14.55
CA MET A 152 -6.40 11.41 14.40
C MET A 152 -5.68 10.14 14.88
N ALA A 153 -6.41 9.28 15.59
CA ALA A 153 -5.84 8.09 16.24
C ALA A 153 -5.36 7.00 15.25
N CYS A 154 -5.88 7.00 14.01
CA CYS A 154 -5.48 6.05 12.98
C CYS A 154 -3.97 6.11 12.68
N VAL A 155 -3.34 7.29 12.73
CA VAL A 155 -1.90 7.45 12.42
C VAL A 155 -0.98 6.73 13.40
N GLN A 156 -1.45 6.52 14.63
CA GLN A 156 -0.69 5.83 15.67
C GLN A 156 -0.85 4.31 15.56
N THR A 157 -2.03 3.85 15.15
CA THR A 157 -2.42 2.43 15.19
C THR A 157 -2.28 1.75 13.83
N GLY A 158 -2.27 2.51 12.73
CA GLY A 158 -2.42 2.00 11.37
C GLY A 158 -3.80 1.40 11.11
N LYS A 159 -4.76 1.56 12.03
CA LYS A 159 -6.09 0.97 11.95
C LYS A 159 -7.18 2.03 11.99
N ALA A 160 -8.31 1.70 11.39
CA ALA A 160 -9.49 2.54 11.36
C ALA A 160 -10.01 2.75 12.78
N ALA A 161 -10.19 4.02 13.12
CA ALA A 161 -10.78 4.47 14.38
C ALA A 161 -12.02 5.34 14.07
N SER A 162 -12.55 6.03 15.07
CA SER A 162 -13.72 6.91 14.92
C SER A 162 -13.54 8.00 13.85
N CYS A 163 -12.31 8.39 13.53
CA CYS A 163 -11.98 9.34 12.47
C CYS A 163 -12.13 8.78 11.05
N CYS A 164 -12.28 7.46 10.88
CA CYS A 164 -12.25 6.77 9.59
C CYS A 164 -13.64 6.32 9.11
N THR A 165 -14.63 6.26 10.00
CA THR A 165 -15.96 5.70 9.70
C THR A 165 -16.72 6.50 8.67
N SER A 166 -16.50 7.82 8.58
CA SER A 166 -17.13 8.71 7.60
C SER A 166 -16.66 8.46 6.16
N ALA A 167 -15.51 7.81 5.97
CA ALA A 167 -14.97 7.46 4.66
C ALA A 167 -15.19 5.99 4.28
N GLY A 168 -16.05 5.28 5.01
CA GLY A 168 -16.36 3.87 4.76
C GLY A 168 -15.38 2.87 5.39
N GLY A 169 -14.43 3.33 6.22
CA GLY A 169 -13.54 2.43 6.96
C GLY A 169 -14.27 1.72 8.10
N GLU A 170 -14.27 0.39 8.09
CA GLU A 170 -14.83 -0.40 9.18
C GLU A 170 -13.89 -0.38 10.39
N ALA A 171 -14.43 -0.35 11.61
CA ALA A 171 -13.61 -0.25 12.82
C ALA A 171 -12.59 -1.40 12.90
N GLY A 172 -11.31 -1.04 13.04
CA GLY A 172 -10.21 -2.02 13.10
C GLY A 172 -9.63 -2.47 11.75
N GLU A 173 -10.20 -2.04 10.62
CA GLU A 173 -9.64 -2.23 9.28
C GLU A 173 -8.28 -1.52 9.13
N ARG A 174 -7.41 -2.00 8.25
CA ARG A 174 -6.10 -1.36 7.99
C ARG A 174 -6.28 -0.04 7.23
N ILE A 175 -5.75 1.05 7.78
CA ILE A 175 -5.71 2.37 7.14
C ILE A 175 -4.27 2.75 6.81
N TYR A 176 -3.99 3.03 5.54
CA TYR A 176 -2.67 3.48 5.11
C TYR A 176 -2.59 5.00 5.08
N HIS A 177 -1.59 5.57 5.76
CA HIS A 177 -1.34 7.00 5.70
C HIS A 177 -0.43 7.28 4.52
N VAL A 178 -0.76 8.30 3.73
CA VAL A 178 -0.03 8.59 2.49
C VAL A 178 0.21 10.07 2.27
N THR A 179 1.27 10.38 1.54
CA THR A 179 1.54 11.70 0.95
C THR A 179 1.74 11.55 -0.55
N ILE A 180 1.68 12.67 -1.27
CA ILE A 180 2.01 12.78 -2.70
C ILE A 180 3.29 13.61 -2.82
#